data_AF-A0A3B9G4M0-F1
#
_entry.id   AF-A0A3B9G4M0-F1
#
_cell.length_a   1.000
_cell.length_b   1.000
_cell.length_c   1.000
_cell.angle_alpha   90.00
_cell.angle_beta   90.00
_cell.angle_gamma   90.00
#
_symmetry.space_group_name_H-M   'P 1'
#
loop_
_entity.id
_entity.type
_entity.pdbx_description
1 polymer ?
#
loop_
_entity_poly.entity_id
_entity_poly.type
_entity_poly.pdbx_seq_one_letter_code
_entity_poly.pdbx_strand_id
1 'polypeptide(L)'
;MELSFLQEKEIAIAQAHGLSEQQIRLLSNGKLNYLQMAVLREAMEQGTDMKTVRKAARPKLSPEDMAELISHPEQMNRPARQPVHVLPLILITLFACLLFGIWKYTVYLRRDRLELRSEEITLLCGDVFQPSQYILRYPQSDALFLPEGFTAQIPENRIAVYRTASGDQKILRIRIYDKQKPVIRITETPDPEHCMDGVLSAHDNADGELMDYVSCRVEGGRIVYSVSDSSGNLTEVSCTYKEENEEV
;
A
#
# COMPACT_ATOMS: atom_id res chain seq x y z
N MET A 1 16.53 -10.85 -63.46
CA MET A 1 17.58 -11.14 -62.47
C MET A 1 18.72 -11.69 -63.28
N GLU A 2 19.81 -10.94 -63.36
CA GLU A 2 20.98 -11.28 -64.16
C GLU A 2 21.77 -12.36 -63.43
N LEU A 3 22.23 -13.38 -64.17
CA LEU A 3 23.06 -14.43 -63.60
C LEU A 3 24.49 -13.92 -63.49
N SER A 4 25.20 -14.31 -62.44
CA SER A 4 26.64 -14.08 -62.34
C SER A 4 27.39 -14.97 -63.33
N PHE A 5 28.60 -14.54 -63.71
CA PHE A 5 29.52 -15.30 -64.56
C PHE A 5 29.69 -16.77 -64.12
N LEU A 6 29.77 -17.03 -62.80
CA LEU A 6 29.91 -18.39 -62.28
C LEU A 6 28.63 -19.23 -62.45
N GLN A 7 27.45 -18.62 -62.34
CA GLN A 7 26.18 -19.32 -62.56
C GLN A 7 25.94 -19.59 -64.05
N GLU A 8 26.34 -18.67 -64.93
CA GLU A 8 26.32 -18.90 -66.39
C GLU A 8 27.26 -20.03 -66.80
N LYS A 9 28.44 -20.10 -66.18
CA LYS A 9 29.39 -21.20 -66.37
C LYS A 9 28.78 -22.55 -65.97
N GLU A 10 28.11 -22.64 -64.83
CA GLU A 10 27.44 -23.88 -64.42
C GLU A 10 26.32 -24.31 -65.38
N ILE A 11 25.58 -23.36 -65.96
CA ILE A 11 24.57 -23.65 -66.99
C ILE A 11 25.22 -24.16 -68.28
N ALA A 12 26.33 -23.55 -68.70
CA ALA A 12 27.06 -23.99 -69.88
C ALA A 12 27.63 -25.41 -69.71
N ILE A 13 28.16 -25.74 -68.52
CA ILE A 13 28.63 -27.08 -68.18
C ILE A 13 27.45 -28.07 -68.20
N ALA A 14 26.32 -27.72 -67.57
CA ALA A 14 25.11 -28.55 -67.58
C ALA A 14 24.62 -28.85 -69.01
N GLN A 15 24.63 -27.84 -69.89
CA GLN A 15 24.27 -28.02 -71.31
C GLN A 15 25.25 -28.93 -72.05
N ALA A 16 26.56 -28.74 -71.84
CA ALA A 16 27.59 -29.57 -72.45
C ALA A 16 27.53 -31.04 -72.00
N HIS A 17 27.10 -31.29 -70.75
CA HIS A 17 26.90 -32.62 -70.19
C HIS A 17 25.55 -33.24 -70.56
N GLY A 18 24.76 -32.58 -71.43
CA GLY A 18 23.53 -33.14 -71.99
C GLY A 18 22.32 -33.12 -71.05
N LEU A 19 22.32 -32.24 -70.03
CA LEU A 19 21.15 -32.08 -69.17
C LEU A 19 19.94 -31.58 -69.99
N SER A 20 18.76 -32.09 -69.66
CA SER A 20 17.51 -31.71 -70.31
C SER A 20 17.16 -30.24 -70.05
N GLU A 21 16.35 -29.65 -70.94
CA GLU A 21 15.86 -28.27 -70.76
C GLU A 21 15.17 -28.05 -69.41
N GLN A 22 14.49 -29.07 -68.86
CA GLN A 22 13.84 -28.98 -67.55
C GLN A 22 14.84 -28.89 -66.41
N GLN A 23 15.97 -29.60 -66.51
CA GLN A 23 17.07 -29.57 -65.53
C GLN A 23 17.81 -28.24 -65.61
N ILE A 24 18.09 -27.76 -66.83
CA ILE A 24 18.68 -26.45 -67.07
C ILE A 24 17.79 -25.35 -66.49
N ARG A 25 16.48 -25.39 -66.75
CA ARG A 25 15.52 -24.41 -66.22
C ARG A 25 15.47 -24.38 -64.69
N LEU A 26 15.68 -25.51 -64.02
CA LEU A 26 15.76 -25.57 -62.57
C LEU A 26 17.03 -24.88 -62.04
N LEU A 27 18.18 -25.10 -62.70
CA LEU A 27 19.46 -24.46 -62.38
C LEU A 27 19.42 -22.95 -62.65
N SER A 28 18.76 -22.52 -63.74
CA SER A 28 18.60 -21.11 -64.11
C SER A 28 17.71 -20.30 -63.15
N ASN A 29 17.31 -20.86 -62.01
CA ASN A 29 16.67 -20.12 -60.94
C ASN A 29 17.69 -19.18 -60.28
N GLY A 30 17.65 -17.89 -60.64
CA GLY A 30 18.60 -16.86 -60.18
C GLY A 30 18.73 -16.65 -58.66
N LYS A 31 17.95 -17.37 -57.85
CA LYS A 31 18.09 -17.40 -56.39
C LYS A 31 19.13 -18.40 -55.86
N LEU A 32 19.58 -19.35 -56.69
CA LEU A 32 20.58 -20.35 -56.31
C LEU A 32 21.98 -19.79 -56.57
N ASN A 33 22.92 -19.91 -55.62
CA ASN A 33 24.32 -19.56 -55.87
C ASN A 33 25.03 -20.64 -56.72
N TYR A 34 26.22 -20.35 -57.25
CA TYR A 34 26.92 -21.26 -58.14
C TYR A 34 27.30 -22.61 -57.48
N LEU A 35 27.58 -22.63 -56.17
CA LEU A 35 27.87 -23.88 -55.44
C LEU A 35 26.62 -24.76 -55.30
N GLN A 36 25.47 -24.15 -55.00
CA GLN A 36 24.18 -24.84 -54.99
C GLN A 36 23.83 -25.38 -56.38
N MET A 37 24.13 -24.61 -57.44
CA MET A 37 23.95 -25.06 -58.82
C MET A 37 24.86 -26.24 -59.16
N ALA A 38 26.13 -26.23 -58.74
CA ALA A 38 27.05 -27.33 -58.95
C ALA A 38 26.56 -28.63 -58.28
N VAL A 39 26.12 -28.56 -57.02
CA VAL A 39 25.57 -29.73 -56.29
C VAL A 39 24.34 -30.31 -57.00
N LEU A 40 23.40 -29.46 -57.43
CA LEU A 40 22.21 -29.91 -58.15
C LEU A 40 22.56 -30.46 -59.53
N ARG A 41 23.51 -29.85 -60.24
CA ARG A 41 24.01 -30.30 -61.55
C ARG A 41 24.62 -31.69 -61.42
N GLU A 42 25.56 -31.89 -60.49
CA GLU A 42 26.22 -33.18 -60.25
C GLU A 42 25.22 -34.28 -59.88
N ALA A 43 24.25 -33.97 -59.02
CA ALA A 43 23.19 -34.91 -58.69
C ALA A 43 22.36 -35.32 -59.92
N MET A 44 22.05 -34.38 -60.81
CA MET A 44 21.33 -34.65 -62.06
C MET A 44 22.17 -35.44 -63.06
N GLU A 45 23.49 -35.18 -63.15
CA GLU A 45 24.44 -35.95 -63.97
C GLU A 45 24.57 -37.40 -63.48
N GLN A 46 24.50 -37.61 -62.16
CA GLN A 46 24.49 -38.93 -61.53
C GLN A 46 23.14 -39.66 -61.65
N GLY A 47 22.14 -39.06 -62.30
CA GLY A 47 20.83 -39.68 -62.55
C GLY A 47 19.86 -39.62 -61.35
N THR A 48 20.05 -38.69 -60.42
CA THR A 48 19.12 -38.49 -59.29
C THR A 48 17.72 -38.11 -59.80
N ASP A 49 16.67 -38.67 -59.18
CA ASP A 49 15.28 -38.37 -59.54
C ASP A 49 14.96 -36.87 -59.41
N MET A 50 14.24 -36.34 -60.40
CA MET A 50 13.92 -34.92 -60.46
C MET A 50 13.02 -34.44 -59.32
N LYS A 51 12.24 -35.32 -58.66
CA LYS A 51 11.45 -34.90 -57.49
C LYS A 51 12.37 -34.61 -56.30
N THR A 52 13.40 -35.42 -56.13
CA THR A 52 14.45 -35.23 -55.10
C THR A 52 15.22 -33.94 -55.33
N VAL A 53 15.72 -33.74 -56.56
CA VAL A 53 16.46 -32.52 -56.93
C VAL A 53 15.60 -31.26 -56.75
N ARG A 54 14.32 -31.28 -57.17
CA ARG A 54 13.40 -30.14 -56.97
C ARG A 54 13.13 -29.84 -55.50
N LYS A 55 13.02 -30.88 -54.65
CA LYS A 55 12.81 -30.69 -53.21
C LYS A 55 14.05 -30.09 -52.53
N ALA A 56 15.25 -30.46 -52.99
CA ALA A 56 16.53 -29.96 -52.50
C ALA A 56 16.88 -28.55 -53.02
N ALA A 57 16.37 -28.15 -54.19
CA ALA A 57 16.63 -26.85 -54.84
C ALA A 57 15.98 -25.64 -54.10
N ARG A 58 16.34 -25.44 -52.83
CA ARG A 58 15.86 -24.34 -51.98
C ARG A 58 17.00 -23.34 -51.73
N PRO A 59 16.89 -22.08 -52.17
CA PRO A 59 17.93 -21.07 -51.99
C PRO A 59 18.43 -20.88 -50.55
N LYS A 60 17.61 -21.23 -49.55
CA LYS A 60 17.93 -21.10 -48.12
C LYS A 60 18.80 -22.23 -47.56
N LEU A 61 18.99 -23.33 -48.30
CA LEU A 61 19.83 -24.45 -47.87
C LEU A 61 21.28 -24.21 -48.25
N SER A 62 22.24 -24.62 -47.42
CA SER A 62 23.65 -24.63 -47.82
C SER A 62 23.89 -25.69 -48.92
N PRO A 63 24.94 -25.55 -49.76
CA PRO A 63 25.35 -26.61 -50.69
C PRO A 63 25.54 -27.97 -50.01
N GLU A 64 26.07 -27.97 -48.78
CA GLU A 64 26.28 -29.16 -47.96
C GLU A 64 24.95 -29.80 -47.56
N ASP A 65 23.98 -29.01 -47.07
CA ASP A 65 22.65 -29.50 -46.72
C ASP A 65 21.92 -30.04 -47.96
N MET A 66 22.12 -29.42 -49.13
CA MET A 66 21.55 -29.93 -50.39
C MET A 66 22.11 -31.31 -50.75
N ALA A 67 23.43 -31.50 -50.62
CA ALA A 67 24.08 -32.77 -50.88
C ALA A 67 23.64 -33.86 -49.88
N GLU A 68 23.50 -33.50 -48.60
CA GLU A 68 22.98 -34.42 -47.58
C GLU A 68 21.54 -34.85 -47.88
N LEU A 69 20.68 -33.90 -48.25
CA LEU A 69 19.31 -34.20 -48.62
C LEU A 69 19.23 -35.10 -49.85
N ILE A 70 20.03 -34.82 -50.88
CA ILE A 70 20.08 -35.61 -52.12
C ILE A 70 20.54 -37.04 -51.84
N SER A 71 21.54 -37.23 -50.96
CA SER A 71 22.02 -38.56 -50.57
C SER A 71 21.03 -39.32 -49.67
N HIS A 72 20.18 -38.63 -48.92
CA HIS A 72 19.21 -39.22 -47.98
C HIS A 72 17.77 -38.73 -48.24
N PRO A 73 17.14 -39.12 -49.37
CA PRO A 73 15.84 -38.59 -49.79
C PRO A 73 14.68 -38.88 -48.81
N GLU A 74 14.81 -39.91 -47.97
CA GLU A 74 13.84 -40.24 -46.91
C GLU A 74 13.63 -39.10 -45.90
N GLN A 75 14.67 -38.28 -45.66
CA GLN A 75 14.57 -37.16 -44.75
C GLN A 75 13.60 -36.08 -45.25
N MET A 76 13.34 -36.03 -46.57
CA MET A 76 12.46 -35.04 -47.19
C MET A 76 10.97 -35.31 -47.00
N ASN A 77 10.58 -36.47 -46.47
CA ASN A 77 9.18 -36.86 -46.26
C ASN A 77 8.70 -36.62 -44.82
N ARG A 78 9.52 -36.03 -43.94
CA ARG A 78 9.10 -35.71 -42.56
C ARG A 78 8.08 -34.56 -42.56
N PRO A 79 6.96 -34.67 -41.83
CA PRO A 79 5.97 -33.60 -41.74
C PRO A 79 6.61 -32.36 -41.11
N ALA A 80 6.35 -31.19 -41.70
CA ALA A 80 6.81 -29.92 -41.17
C ALA A 80 6.28 -29.76 -39.73
N ARG A 81 7.18 -29.51 -38.76
CA ARG A 81 6.79 -29.18 -37.38
C ARG A 81 5.87 -27.95 -37.43
N GLN A 82 4.63 -28.09 -36.96
CA GLN A 82 3.71 -26.97 -36.83
C GLN A 82 4.26 -25.98 -35.79
N PRO A 83 4.19 -24.66 -36.04
CA PRO A 83 4.63 -23.69 -35.05
C PRO A 83 3.70 -23.77 -33.84
N VAL A 84 4.28 -23.95 -32.64
CA VAL A 84 3.53 -23.92 -31.38
C VAL A 84 2.81 -22.58 -31.28
N HIS A 85 1.50 -22.59 -31.07
CA HIS A 85 0.71 -21.37 -30.84
C HIS A 85 1.09 -20.76 -29.47
N VAL A 86 2.12 -19.91 -29.46
CA VAL A 86 2.65 -19.27 -28.24
C VAL A 86 1.72 -18.19 -27.66
N LEU A 87 0.90 -17.54 -28.50
CA LEU A 87 0.00 -16.46 -28.10
C LEU A 87 -1.05 -16.86 -27.03
N PRO A 88 -1.80 -17.98 -27.16
CA PRO A 88 -2.76 -18.39 -26.14
C PRO A 88 -2.07 -18.76 -24.81
N LEU A 89 -0.85 -19.32 -24.83
CA LEU A 89 -0.10 -19.60 -23.61
C LEU A 89 0.28 -18.31 -22.87
N ILE A 90 0.69 -17.27 -23.61
CA ILE A 90 0.97 -15.94 -23.04
C ILE A 90 -0.30 -15.32 -22.43
N LEU A 91 -1.45 -15.43 -23.12
CA LEU A 91 -2.71 -14.88 -22.61
C LEU A 91 -3.19 -15.60 -21.34
N ILE A 92 -3.08 -16.93 -21.29
CA ILE A 92 -3.45 -17.73 -20.11
C ILE A 92 -2.57 -17.37 -18.91
N THR A 93 -1.25 -17.23 -19.13
CA THR A 93 -0.32 -16.86 -18.04
C THR A 93 -0.59 -15.46 -17.51
N LEU A 94 -0.83 -14.48 -18.38
CA LEU A 94 -1.22 -13.12 -17.98
C LEU A 94 -2.53 -13.12 -17.17
N PHE A 95 -3.53 -13.88 -17.61
CA PHE A 95 -4.80 -13.99 -16.90
C PHE A 95 -4.65 -14.65 -15.53
N ALA A 96 -3.84 -15.71 -15.43
CA ALA A 96 -3.54 -16.35 -14.15
C ALA A 96 -2.81 -15.41 -13.17
N CYS A 97 -1.85 -14.61 -13.67
CA CYS A 97 -1.18 -13.58 -12.86
C CYS A 97 -2.16 -12.50 -12.39
N LEU A 98 -3.09 -12.06 -13.25
CA LEU A 98 -4.13 -11.10 -12.89
C LEU A 98 -5.05 -11.66 -11.80
N LEU A 99 -5.54 -12.89 -11.94
CA LEU A 99 -6.36 -13.56 -10.93
C LEU A 99 -5.62 -13.74 -9.61
N PHE A 100 -4.34 -14.12 -9.65
CA PHE A 100 -3.51 -14.23 -8.45
C PHE A 100 -3.31 -12.88 -7.74
N GLY A 101 -3.10 -11.81 -8.51
CA GLY A 101 -3.03 -10.45 -8.00
C GLY A 101 -4.33 -10.02 -7.32
N ILE A 102 -5.48 -10.27 -7.97
CA ILE A 102 -6.81 -9.99 -7.39
C ILE A 102 -7.03 -10.81 -6.12
N TRP A 103 -6.68 -12.11 -6.12
CA TRP A 103 -6.81 -12.95 -4.94
C TRP A 103 -5.96 -12.42 -3.77
N LYS A 104 -4.68 -12.10 -4.01
CA LYS A 104 -3.81 -11.47 -3.01
C LYS A 104 -4.38 -10.15 -2.50
N TYR A 105 -4.92 -9.31 -3.39
CA TYR A 105 -5.55 -8.04 -3.03
C TYR A 105 -6.80 -8.24 -2.17
N THR A 106 -7.67 -9.21 -2.51
CA THR A 106 -8.86 -9.52 -1.71
C THR A 106 -8.51 -10.07 -0.33
N VAL A 107 -7.47 -10.90 -0.22
CA VAL A 107 -6.95 -11.37 1.08
C VAL A 107 -6.38 -10.21 1.90
N TYR A 108 -5.70 -9.26 1.25
CA TYR A 108 -5.19 -8.05 1.91
C TYR A 108 -6.31 -7.16 2.46
N LEU A 109 -7.40 -6.98 1.71
CA LEU A 109 -8.56 -6.18 2.15
C LEU A 109 -9.39 -6.85 3.24
N ARG A 110 -9.41 -8.19 3.30
CA ARG A 110 -10.14 -8.94 4.34
C ARG A 110 -9.46 -8.94 5.71
N ARG A 111 -8.27 -8.37 5.86
CA ARG A 111 -7.68 -8.23 7.20
C ARG A 111 -8.48 -7.22 8.00
N ASP A 112 -9.26 -7.71 8.94
CA ASP A 112 -9.81 -6.89 10.01
C ASP A 112 -8.65 -6.24 10.75
N ARG A 113 -8.63 -4.90 10.75
CA ARG A 113 -7.60 -4.13 11.45
C ARG A 113 -8.13 -3.65 12.77
N LEU A 114 -7.20 -3.35 13.68
CA LEU A 114 -7.53 -2.62 14.88
C LEU A 114 -8.03 -1.22 14.51
N GLU A 115 -9.28 -0.94 14.86
CA GLU A 115 -9.91 0.36 14.68
C GLU A 115 -10.49 0.85 16.01
N LEU A 116 -10.24 2.12 16.29
CA LEU A 116 -10.78 2.82 17.45
C LEU A 116 -12.04 3.60 17.03
N ARG A 117 -12.94 3.85 17.98
CA ARG A 117 -14.15 4.66 17.76
C ARG A 117 -13.82 6.11 17.42
N SER A 118 -12.73 6.63 17.97
CA SER A 118 -12.18 7.94 17.69
C SER A 118 -10.66 7.93 17.84
N GLU A 119 -9.98 8.91 17.24
CA GLU A 119 -8.53 9.12 17.43
C GLU A 119 -8.22 10.06 18.59
N GLU A 120 -9.22 10.85 19.01
CA GLU A 120 -9.13 11.79 20.11
C GLU A 120 -10.38 11.69 20.99
N ILE A 121 -10.19 11.79 22.30
CA ILE A 121 -11.26 11.90 23.29
C ILE A 121 -10.95 13.01 24.28
N THR A 122 -12.00 13.52 24.90
CA THR A 122 -11.93 14.50 25.99
C THR A 122 -12.51 13.87 27.25
N LEU A 123 -11.78 13.96 28.35
CA LEU A 123 -12.22 13.53 29.68
C LEU A 123 -12.25 14.74 30.62
N LEU A 124 -13.19 14.75 31.55
CA LEU A 124 -13.22 15.70 32.65
C LEU A 124 -12.47 15.14 33.86
N CYS A 125 -11.95 16.02 34.71
CA CYS A 125 -11.46 15.62 36.02
C CYS A 125 -12.59 14.90 36.80
N GLY A 126 -12.29 13.70 37.29
CA GLY A 126 -13.22 12.74 37.90
C GLY A 126 -13.63 11.58 36.98
N ASP A 127 -13.50 11.71 35.65
CA ASP A 127 -13.93 10.67 34.72
C ASP A 127 -13.01 9.44 34.75
N VAL A 128 -13.59 8.25 34.57
CA VAL A 128 -12.85 6.99 34.50
C VAL A 128 -12.58 6.60 33.05
N PHE A 129 -11.31 6.52 32.68
CA PHE A 129 -10.87 5.99 31.39
C PHE A 129 -10.90 4.46 31.40
N GLN A 130 -11.85 3.88 30.65
CA GLN A 130 -11.93 2.45 30.40
C GLN A 130 -11.47 2.11 28.97
N PRO A 131 -10.26 1.54 28.78
CA PRO A 131 -9.66 1.31 27.47
C PRO A 131 -10.54 0.52 26.50
N SER A 132 -11.28 -0.47 26.99
CA SER A 132 -12.08 -1.39 26.19
C SER A 132 -13.24 -0.71 25.45
N GLN A 133 -13.76 0.40 25.98
CA GLN A 133 -14.92 1.10 25.42
C GLN A 133 -14.62 1.78 24.07
N TYR A 134 -13.36 2.13 23.85
CA TYR A 134 -12.94 2.92 22.69
C TYR A 134 -12.57 2.09 21.46
N ILE A 135 -12.72 0.77 21.54
CA ILE A 135 -12.45 -0.14 20.42
C ILE A 135 -13.72 -0.27 19.58
N LEU A 136 -13.57 -0.10 18.27
CA LEU A 136 -14.64 -0.32 17.29
C LEU A 136 -14.62 -1.76 16.79
N ARG A 137 -13.46 -2.22 16.31
CA ARG A 137 -13.22 -3.59 15.85
C ARG A 137 -11.75 -3.94 15.90
N TYR A 138 -11.47 -5.23 15.99
CA TYR A 138 -10.13 -5.81 15.93
C TYR A 138 -10.23 -7.26 15.48
N PRO A 139 -9.16 -7.85 14.92
CA PRO A 139 -9.17 -9.25 14.52
C PRO A 139 -9.29 -10.17 15.74
N GLN A 140 -10.41 -10.92 15.86
CA GLN A 140 -10.67 -11.79 17.02
C GLN A 140 -9.69 -12.96 17.16
N SER A 141 -9.01 -13.33 16.06
CA SER A 141 -7.96 -14.35 16.06
C SER A 141 -6.63 -13.86 16.66
N ASP A 142 -6.56 -12.59 17.08
CA ASP A 142 -5.34 -11.95 17.56
C ASP A 142 -5.49 -11.48 19.01
N ALA A 143 -4.40 -11.54 19.77
CA ALA A 143 -4.39 -11.05 21.14
C ALA A 143 -4.30 -9.52 21.15
N LEU A 144 -5.13 -8.88 21.98
CA LEU A 144 -5.20 -7.43 22.11
C LEU A 144 -4.57 -6.97 23.42
N PHE A 145 -3.60 -6.07 23.32
CA PHE A 145 -2.95 -5.42 24.44
C PHE A 145 -3.54 -4.03 24.63
N LEU A 146 -4.19 -3.85 25.77
CA LEU A 146 -4.85 -2.60 26.15
C LEU A 146 -3.92 -1.76 27.04
N PRO A 147 -4.00 -0.42 26.95
CA PRO A 147 -3.40 0.44 27.94
C PRO A 147 -4.08 0.26 29.31
N GLU A 148 -3.44 0.68 30.39
CA GLU A 148 -4.04 0.66 31.72
C GLU A 148 -5.15 1.71 31.83
N GLY A 149 -6.26 1.34 32.48
CA GLY A 149 -7.31 2.28 32.84
C GLY A 149 -6.86 3.21 33.97
N PHE A 150 -7.40 4.42 34.00
CA PHE A 150 -7.09 5.40 35.05
C PHE A 150 -8.28 6.33 35.30
N THR A 151 -8.27 7.00 36.45
CA THR A 151 -9.19 8.11 36.73
C THR A 151 -8.49 9.42 36.39
N ALA A 152 -9.12 10.25 35.57
CA ALA A 152 -8.64 11.57 35.25
C ALA A 152 -8.72 12.45 36.50
N GLN A 153 -7.58 12.95 37.00
CA GLN A 153 -7.53 13.82 38.18
C GLN A 153 -6.90 15.17 37.87
N ILE A 154 -5.88 15.17 37.01
CA ILE A 154 -5.09 16.35 36.69
C ILE A 154 -5.37 16.73 35.23
N PRO A 155 -5.63 18.01 34.93
CA PRO A 155 -5.74 18.51 33.58
C PRO A 155 -4.42 18.34 32.80
N GLU A 156 -4.40 17.45 31.82
CA GLU A 156 -3.24 17.18 30.97
C GLU A 156 -3.59 16.45 29.67
N ASN A 157 -2.61 16.34 28.78
CA ASN A 157 -2.73 15.56 27.54
C ASN A 157 -2.00 14.21 27.69
N ARG A 158 -2.72 13.11 27.50
CA ARG A 158 -2.19 11.74 27.56
C ARG A 158 -2.32 11.01 26.23
N ILE A 159 -1.51 9.97 26.07
CA ILE A 159 -1.52 9.09 24.90
C ILE A 159 -1.78 7.67 25.38
N ALA A 160 -2.84 7.05 24.87
CA ALA A 160 -3.16 5.65 25.09
C ALA A 160 -2.82 4.84 23.84
N VAL A 161 -2.02 3.79 24.01
CA VAL A 161 -1.53 2.96 22.90
C VAL A 161 -2.19 1.60 22.94
N TYR A 162 -2.86 1.24 21.85
CA TYR A 162 -3.49 -0.05 21.64
C TYR A 162 -2.64 -0.86 20.68
N ARG A 163 -2.33 -2.11 21.01
CA ARG A 163 -1.50 -3.00 20.17
C ARG A 163 -2.14 -4.36 20.01
N THR A 164 -1.94 -4.99 18.86
CA THR A 164 -2.27 -6.40 18.63
C THR A 164 -0.99 -7.24 18.56
N ALA A 165 -1.08 -8.56 18.77
CA ALA A 165 0.10 -9.43 18.69
C ALA A 165 0.64 -9.59 17.26
N SER A 166 -0.19 -9.39 16.24
CA SER A 166 0.26 -9.29 14.83
C SER A 166 1.07 -8.02 14.53
N GLY A 167 1.08 -7.03 15.44
CA GLY A 167 1.87 -5.81 15.32
C GLY A 167 1.08 -4.58 14.85
N ASP A 168 -0.25 -4.66 14.70
CA ASP A 168 -1.06 -3.46 14.46
C ASP A 168 -1.07 -2.59 15.72
N GLN A 169 -0.85 -1.29 15.54
CA GLN A 169 -0.87 -0.31 16.62
C GLN A 169 -1.79 0.87 16.28
N LYS A 170 -2.59 1.28 17.27
CA LYS A 170 -3.40 2.51 17.20
C LYS A 170 -3.15 3.38 18.43
N ILE A 171 -3.23 4.68 18.22
CA ILE A 171 -2.98 5.69 19.23
C ILE A 171 -4.27 6.47 19.45
N LEU A 172 -4.67 6.58 20.70
CA LEU A 172 -5.76 7.44 21.15
C LEU A 172 -5.16 8.63 21.92
N ARG A 173 -5.48 9.84 21.48
CA ARG A 173 -5.12 11.08 22.18
C ARG A 173 -6.21 11.40 23.19
N ILE A 174 -5.82 11.57 24.45
CA ILE A 174 -6.75 11.86 25.54
C ILE A 174 -6.41 13.27 26.03
N ARG A 175 -7.40 14.15 26.01
CA ARG A 175 -7.27 15.49 26.58
C ARG A 175 -8.12 15.58 27.84
N ILE A 176 -7.49 15.87 28.97
CA ILE A 176 -8.13 15.97 30.27
C ILE A 176 -8.23 17.45 30.63
N TYR A 177 -9.41 17.91 31.00
CA TYR A 177 -9.63 19.30 31.40
C TYR A 177 -10.49 19.36 32.65
N ASP A 178 -10.34 20.44 33.41
CA ASP A 178 -11.32 20.80 34.42
C ASP A 178 -12.28 21.87 33.91
N LYS A 179 -13.55 21.71 34.25
CA LYS A 179 -14.64 22.67 33.98
C LYS A 179 -15.46 22.99 35.22
N GLN A 180 -15.21 22.30 36.32
CA GLN A 180 -15.89 22.58 37.56
C GLN A 180 -15.31 23.87 38.14
N LYS A 181 -16.18 24.65 38.77
CA LYS A 181 -15.76 25.90 39.38
C LYS A 181 -15.40 25.64 40.84
N PRO A 182 -14.39 26.34 41.37
CA PRO A 182 -14.02 26.20 42.76
C PRO A 182 -15.18 26.65 43.68
N VAL A 183 -15.35 26.00 44.82
CA VAL A 183 -16.44 26.27 45.76
C VAL A 183 -15.90 27.02 46.97
N ILE A 184 -16.42 28.23 47.21
CA ILE A 184 -16.14 29.03 48.40
C ILE A 184 -17.31 28.93 49.38
N ARG A 185 -17.01 28.64 50.65
CA ARG A 185 -17.94 28.73 51.78
C ARG A 185 -17.54 29.89 52.67
N ILE A 186 -18.50 30.73 53.01
CA ILE A 186 -18.32 31.93 53.83
C ILE A 186 -19.20 31.89 55.07
N THR A 187 -18.84 32.65 56.10
CA THR A 187 -19.64 32.86 57.30
C THR A 187 -20.85 33.74 57.02
N GLU A 188 -21.89 33.63 57.85
CA GLU A 188 -23.12 34.43 57.72
C GLU A 188 -22.93 35.90 58.12
N THR A 189 -21.95 36.19 58.98
CA THR A 189 -21.67 37.54 59.52
C THR A 189 -20.18 37.88 59.39
N PRO A 190 -19.70 38.20 58.19
CA PRO A 190 -18.29 38.51 57.97
C PRO A 190 -17.95 39.93 58.44
N ASP A 191 -16.80 40.06 59.10
CA ASP A 191 -16.24 41.33 59.53
C ASP A 191 -15.62 42.08 58.33
N PRO A 192 -16.06 43.32 58.00
CA PRO A 192 -15.48 44.09 56.91
C PRO A 192 -14.01 44.48 57.14
N GLU A 193 -13.55 44.63 58.39
CA GLU A 193 -12.16 45.00 58.69
C GLU A 193 -11.20 43.81 58.52
N HIS A 194 -11.68 42.60 58.81
CA HIS A 194 -10.93 41.34 58.67
C HIS A 194 -11.63 40.39 57.70
N CYS A 195 -11.86 40.86 56.47
CA CYS A 195 -12.76 40.17 55.55
C CYS A 195 -12.32 38.74 55.18
N MET A 196 -11.04 38.39 55.29
CA MET A 196 -10.56 37.01 55.07
C MET A 196 -10.98 36.03 56.16
N ASP A 197 -11.21 36.48 57.40
CA ASP A 197 -11.66 35.63 58.51
C ASP A 197 -13.08 35.11 58.26
N GLY A 198 -13.81 35.75 57.34
CA GLY A 198 -15.13 35.31 56.89
C GLY A 198 -15.12 34.08 55.97
N VAL A 199 -13.97 33.62 55.47
CA VAL A 199 -13.88 32.46 54.57
C VAL A 199 -13.72 31.19 55.38
N LEU A 200 -14.70 30.27 55.27
CA LEU A 200 -14.69 29.00 55.99
C LEU A 200 -13.91 27.92 55.25
N SER A 201 -14.09 27.83 53.94
CA SER A 201 -13.33 26.92 53.09
C SER A 201 -13.38 27.34 51.62
N ALA A 202 -12.32 27.06 50.89
CA ALA A 202 -12.26 27.15 49.44
C ALA A 202 -11.66 25.85 48.91
N HIS A 203 -12.38 25.13 48.06
CA HIS A 203 -11.90 23.86 47.50
C HIS A 203 -12.41 23.63 46.08
N ASP A 204 -11.66 22.81 45.34
CA ASP A 204 -11.96 22.39 43.99
C ASP A 204 -11.69 20.89 43.81
N ASN A 205 -12.32 20.25 42.82
CA ASN A 205 -12.20 18.82 42.53
C ASN A 205 -10.85 18.43 41.91
N ALA A 206 -10.17 19.31 41.18
CA ALA A 206 -8.84 19.03 40.62
C ALA A 206 -7.72 19.59 41.50
N ASP A 207 -7.88 20.83 41.99
CA ASP A 207 -6.80 21.53 42.71
C ASP A 207 -6.79 21.29 44.24
N GLY A 208 -7.88 20.76 44.80
CA GLY A 208 -7.99 20.52 46.24
C GLY A 208 -8.25 21.82 47.02
N GLU A 209 -7.49 22.09 48.08
CA GLU A 209 -7.69 23.27 48.93
C GLU A 209 -7.12 24.54 48.29
N LEU A 210 -7.94 25.59 48.21
CA LEU A 210 -7.64 26.86 47.53
C LEU A 210 -7.64 28.09 48.47
N MET A 211 -7.58 27.88 49.78
CA MET A 211 -7.67 28.97 50.78
C MET A 211 -6.66 30.09 50.54
N ASP A 212 -5.41 29.75 50.21
CA ASP A 212 -4.34 30.73 49.99
C ASP A 212 -4.53 31.59 48.73
N TYR A 213 -5.43 31.18 47.83
CA TYR A 213 -5.71 31.85 46.55
C TYR A 213 -7.01 32.66 46.58
N VAL A 214 -7.72 32.70 47.71
CA VAL A 214 -8.93 33.52 47.84
C VAL A 214 -8.54 34.99 47.92
N SER A 215 -9.24 35.80 47.12
CA SER A 215 -9.13 37.26 47.15
C SER A 215 -10.43 37.85 47.68
N CYS A 216 -10.31 38.91 48.49
CA CYS A 216 -11.44 39.58 49.12
C CYS A 216 -11.39 41.07 48.78
N ARG A 217 -12.54 41.66 48.44
CA ARG A 217 -12.72 43.09 48.19
C ARG A 217 -13.99 43.61 48.85
N VAL A 218 -13.93 44.78 49.47
CA VAL A 218 -15.09 45.44 50.08
C VAL A 218 -15.56 46.56 49.15
N GLU A 219 -16.78 46.46 48.66
CA GLU A 219 -17.38 47.42 47.72
C GLU A 219 -18.84 47.72 48.09
N GLY A 220 -19.17 48.99 48.35
CA GLY A 220 -20.55 49.46 48.48
C GLY A 220 -21.41 48.73 49.52
N GLY A 221 -20.88 48.47 50.71
CA GLY A 221 -21.59 47.76 51.79
C GLY A 221 -21.68 46.24 51.62
N ARG A 222 -20.84 45.68 50.73
CA ARG A 222 -20.73 44.23 50.49
C ARG A 222 -19.27 43.79 50.47
N ILE A 223 -19.04 42.54 50.86
CA ILE A 223 -17.76 41.86 50.73
C ILE A 223 -17.88 40.87 49.58
N VAL A 224 -16.96 40.95 48.62
CA VAL A 224 -16.87 40.08 47.45
C VAL A 224 -15.63 39.21 47.58
N TYR A 225 -15.85 37.90 47.59
CA TYR A 225 -14.82 36.88 47.59
C TYR A 225 -14.68 36.30 46.18
N SER A 226 -13.46 36.18 45.69
CA SER A 226 -13.16 35.60 44.38
C SER A 226 -12.02 34.59 44.48
N VAL A 227 -12.18 33.42 43.85
CA VAL A 227 -11.14 32.41 43.71
C VAL A 227 -11.17 31.82 42.31
N SER A 228 -9.99 31.65 41.71
CA SER A 228 -9.82 30.99 40.43
C SER A 228 -9.00 29.72 40.60
N ASP A 229 -9.40 28.66 39.93
CA ASP A 229 -8.65 27.40 39.87
C ASP A 229 -7.47 27.51 38.86
N SER A 230 -6.64 26.47 38.79
CA SER A 230 -5.51 26.37 37.86
C SER A 230 -5.93 26.24 36.39
N SER A 231 -7.18 25.83 36.16
CA SER A 231 -7.80 25.68 34.84
C SER A 231 -8.47 26.97 34.33
N GLY A 232 -8.48 28.04 35.14
CA GLY A 232 -9.06 29.35 34.82
C GLY A 232 -10.55 29.49 35.13
N ASN A 233 -11.17 28.54 35.84
CA ASN A 233 -12.55 28.65 36.31
C ASN A 233 -12.62 29.58 37.52
N LEU A 234 -13.45 30.62 37.42
CA LEU A 234 -13.63 31.64 38.46
C LEU A 234 -14.97 31.48 39.19
N THR A 235 -14.91 31.57 40.51
CA THR A 235 -16.06 31.71 41.41
C THR A 235 -15.98 33.02 42.15
N GLU A 236 -17.10 33.76 42.13
CA GLU A 236 -17.28 34.98 42.92
C GLU A 236 -18.53 34.83 43.79
N VAL A 237 -18.39 35.15 45.08
CA VAL A 237 -19.48 35.13 46.06
C VAL A 237 -19.49 36.45 46.81
N SER A 238 -20.64 37.09 46.92
CA SER A 238 -20.79 38.36 47.65
C SER A 238 -21.75 38.22 48.82
N CYS A 239 -21.46 38.89 49.93
CA CYS A 239 -22.33 38.96 51.10
C CYS A 239 -22.45 40.40 51.61
N THR A 240 -23.56 40.71 52.27
CA THR A 240 -23.81 41.99 52.94
C THR A 240 -23.42 41.87 54.41
N TYR A 241 -22.63 42.79 54.92
CA TYR A 241 -22.36 42.91 56.35
C TYR A 241 -23.31 43.96 56.97
N LYS A 242 -23.58 43.86 58.27
CA LYS A 242 -24.27 44.90 59.01
C LYS A 242 -23.21 45.82 59.61
N GLU A 243 -23.23 47.11 59.26
CA GLU A 243 -22.51 48.10 60.06
C GLU A 243 -23.17 48.11 61.43
N GLU A 244 -22.43 47.70 62.47
CA GLU A 244 -22.82 48.06 63.83
C GLU A 244 -22.69 49.58 63.91
N ASN A 245 -23.82 50.27 63.75
CA ASN A 245 -23.92 51.68 64.10
C ASN A 245 -23.54 51.79 65.57
N GLU A 246 -22.37 52.38 65.86
CA GLU A 246 -22.05 52.89 67.18
C GLU A 246 -23.16 53.89 67.56
N GLU A 247 -24.11 53.45 68.39
CA GLU A 247 -25.00 54.34 69.13
C GLU A 247 -24.13 55.15 70.10
N VAL A 248 -23.86 56.40 69.73
CA VAL A 248 -23.27 57.46 70.59
C VAL A 248 -24.31 58.01 71.56
#